data_AF-A0A1D6I4Y1-F1
#
_entry.id   AF-A0A1D6I4Y1-F1
#
_cell.length_a   1.000
_cell.length_b   1.000
_cell.length_c   1.000
_cell.angle_alpha   90.00
_cell.angle_beta   90.00
_cell.angle_gamma   90.00
#
_symmetry.space_group_name_H-M   'P 1'
#
loop_
_entity.id
_entity.type
_entity.pdbx_description
1 polymer ?
#
loop_
_entity_poly.entity_id
_entity_poly.type
_entity_poly.pdbx_seq_one_letter_code
_entity_poly.pdbx_strand_id
1 'polypeptide(L)'
;MSQIQSFSRNNCALLAVLCGKYAENRTPAARSGLEAKRPRPAYPFPELSSAGRLEVHTLFNPTPEQFLEAQRVVQPNFLYIQGQQLEDEKEIGSLVWGDADVSDPQAFSTLISPPFPTIVYLEVPIGEKLAQAVHSKGIPYVIYWRNSFSSYAASHFRHALMSAIQSSVSHTWDAFQLAHASFRLYCVRNNHVQSVKLGPRLLGDAPKINISPPETEMVDEEGSSEVTPAIKIYDEEINMKLLLCGVPCTLDPCLLGSLEDGLNALLNIEIRGSKLQNRISASPPPLEAASLPRGMVTMRCDISTCSSSHVSLLVSGSAQTCFDDQVYIPLTLDTFLVLLCKVTWCSPVCAASREPHQE
;
A
#
# COMPACT_ATOMS: atom_id res chain seq x y z
N MET A 1 -25.45 -6.87 -4.63
CA MET A 1 -25.10 -5.83 -5.63
C MET A 1 -24.27 -4.77 -4.94
N SER A 2 -22.95 -4.90 -4.97
CA SER A 2 -22.02 -3.89 -4.46
C SER A 2 -21.57 -3.06 -5.65
N GLN A 3 -22.24 -1.92 -5.86
CA GLN A 3 -21.75 -0.90 -6.79
C GLN A 3 -20.35 -0.50 -6.34
N ILE A 4 -19.36 -0.78 -7.18
CA ILE A 4 -18.08 -0.09 -7.18
C ILE A 4 -18.45 1.38 -7.32
N GLN A 5 -18.43 2.12 -6.21
CA GLN A 5 -18.69 3.54 -6.22
C GLN A 5 -17.68 4.16 -7.18
N SER A 6 -18.21 4.69 -8.28
CA SER A 6 -17.51 5.60 -9.17
C SER A 6 -16.74 6.60 -8.32
N PHE A 7 -15.41 6.46 -8.27
CA PHE A 7 -14.53 7.41 -7.62
C PHE A 7 -14.56 8.71 -8.45
N SER A 8 -15.55 9.56 -8.16
CA SER A 8 -15.40 11.00 -8.34
C SER A 8 -14.10 11.41 -7.66
N ARG A 9 -13.34 12.35 -8.25
CA ARG A 9 -12.18 13.07 -7.66
C ARG A 9 -12.18 13.11 -6.11
N ASN A 10 -11.69 12.07 -5.42
CA ASN A 10 -11.86 11.98 -3.97
C ASN A 10 -10.51 12.20 -3.28
N ASN A 11 -10.37 13.36 -2.65
CA ASN A 11 -9.33 13.62 -1.68
C ASN A 11 -9.49 12.67 -0.48
N CYS A 12 -8.39 12.34 0.18
CA CYS A 12 -8.35 11.56 1.41
C CYS A 12 -8.32 12.53 2.60
N ALA A 13 -9.43 12.64 3.32
CA ALA A 13 -9.55 13.47 4.51
C ALA A 13 -9.00 12.70 5.73
N LEU A 14 -7.82 13.12 6.18
CA LEU A 14 -7.14 12.61 7.36
C LEU A 14 -7.48 13.46 8.58
N LEU A 15 -8.05 12.86 9.62
CA LEU A 15 -8.08 13.45 10.96
C LEU A 15 -6.94 12.86 11.79
N ALA A 16 -5.93 13.68 12.10
CA ALA A 16 -4.76 13.33 12.89
C ALA A 16 -4.94 13.81 14.34
N VAL A 17 -4.82 12.91 15.31
CA VAL A 17 -4.82 13.23 16.74
C VAL A 17 -3.42 13.00 17.29
N LEU A 18 -2.79 14.06 17.76
CA LEU A 18 -1.44 14.05 18.32
C LEU A 18 -1.51 14.29 19.83
N CYS A 19 -0.89 13.41 20.60
CA CYS A 19 -0.95 13.41 22.06
C CYS A 19 0.40 13.78 22.69
N GLY A 20 0.36 14.50 23.82
CA GLY A 20 1.50 14.84 24.65
C GLY A 20 1.84 16.33 24.71
N LYS A 21 2.54 16.71 25.78
CA LYS A 21 2.91 18.12 26.09
C LYS A 21 3.81 18.76 25.03
N TYR A 22 4.51 17.95 24.24
CA TYR A 22 5.41 18.41 23.17
C TYR A 22 4.74 18.49 21.80
N ALA A 23 3.51 17.95 21.65
CA ALA A 23 2.78 18.03 20.39
C ALA A 23 2.41 19.49 20.05
N GLU A 24 2.09 20.31 21.06
CA GLU A 24 1.78 21.74 20.90
C GLU A 24 2.95 22.59 20.41
N ASN A 25 4.20 22.23 20.74
CA ASN A 25 5.38 23.00 20.35
C ASN A 25 5.73 22.90 18.84
N ARG A 26 4.96 22.13 18.06
CA ARG A 26 5.14 22.00 16.60
C ARG A 26 4.30 22.97 15.77
N THR A 27 3.48 23.84 16.38
CA THR A 27 2.83 24.93 15.64
C THR A 27 3.84 26.00 15.17
N PRO A 28 3.72 26.52 13.93
CA PRO A 28 4.45 27.70 13.50
C PRO A 28 3.78 28.95 14.06
N ALA A 29 3.90 29.17 15.38
CA ALA A 29 3.47 30.42 16.01
C ALA A 29 4.57 30.92 16.96
N ALA A 30 5.06 32.12 16.64
CA ALA A 30 6.01 32.93 17.39
C ALA A 30 7.46 32.41 17.47
N ARG A 31 8.29 32.96 16.57
CA ARG A 31 9.67 33.32 16.90
C ARG A 31 9.67 34.22 18.15
N SER A 32 9.62 33.66 19.35
CA SER A 32 10.09 34.37 20.54
C SER A 32 11.56 34.05 20.69
N GLY A 33 12.40 35.03 20.37
CA GLY A 33 13.84 34.93 20.50
C GLY A 33 14.23 34.64 21.95
N LEU A 34 14.82 33.49 22.18
CA LEU A 34 15.91 33.32 23.12
C LEU A 34 16.74 32.15 22.59
N GLU A 35 17.89 32.47 21.97
CA GLU A 35 18.86 31.49 21.55
C GLU A 35 19.46 30.78 22.77
N ALA A 36 18.81 29.72 23.23
CA ALA A 36 19.48 28.67 23.98
C ALA A 36 20.04 27.68 22.97
N LYS A 37 21.37 27.64 22.84
CA LYS A 37 22.14 26.68 22.04
C LYS A 37 21.59 25.26 22.20
N ARG A 38 20.77 24.78 21.26
CA ARG A 38 20.41 23.36 21.17
C ARG A 38 21.57 22.58 20.52
N PRO A 39 21.95 21.41 21.03
CA PRO A 39 22.86 20.52 20.33
C PRO A 39 22.19 20.00 19.03
N ARG A 40 23.03 19.59 18.08
CA ARG A 40 22.78 19.06 16.71
C ARG A 40 21.43 18.36 16.43
N PRO A 41 21.00 18.34 15.15
CA PRO A 41 19.59 18.39 14.78
C PRO A 41 18.81 17.19 15.30
N ALA A 42 17.63 17.47 15.86
CA ALA A 42 16.58 16.47 16.03
C ALA A 42 16.39 15.74 14.69
N TYR A 43 16.22 14.42 14.74
CA TYR A 43 15.88 13.65 13.55
C TYR A 43 14.68 14.33 12.86
N PRO A 44 14.75 14.65 11.55
CA PRO A 44 13.71 15.42 10.89
C PRO A 44 12.47 14.56 10.69
N PHE A 45 11.60 14.51 11.70
CA PHE A 45 10.31 13.84 11.60
C PHE A 45 9.46 14.56 10.54
N PRO A 46 9.03 13.87 9.47
CA PRO A 46 8.19 14.48 8.46
C PRO A 46 6.88 14.98 9.08
N GLU A 47 6.59 16.26 8.84
CA GLU A 47 5.34 16.89 9.24
C GLU A 47 4.16 16.28 8.47
N LEU A 48 3.02 16.15 9.16
CA LEU A 48 1.77 15.78 8.51
C LEU A 48 1.16 17.03 7.90
N SER A 49 1.31 17.18 6.59
CA SER A 49 0.78 18.30 5.83
C SER A 49 -0.11 17.81 4.70
N SER A 50 -1.09 18.64 4.34
CA SER A 50 -1.93 18.40 3.16
C SER A 50 -1.08 18.49 1.90
N ALA A 51 -1.10 17.43 1.10
CA ALA A 51 -0.32 17.34 -0.14
C ALA A 51 -0.97 16.33 -1.10
N GLY A 52 -0.93 16.65 -2.40
CA GLY A 52 -1.53 15.81 -3.43
C GLY A 52 -3.01 15.56 -3.12
N ARG A 53 -3.35 14.30 -2.87
CA ARG A 53 -4.71 13.87 -2.54
C ARG A 53 -5.03 13.89 -1.04
N LEU A 54 -4.06 14.06 -0.16
CA LEU A 54 -4.25 14.01 1.28
C LEU A 54 -4.60 15.40 1.83
N GLU A 55 -5.70 15.49 2.55
CA GLU A 55 -6.14 16.67 3.29
C GLU A 55 -6.06 16.39 4.79
N VAL A 56 -5.17 17.08 5.51
CA VAL A 56 -4.86 16.81 6.91
C VAL A 56 -5.53 17.82 7.83
N HIS A 57 -6.31 17.31 8.78
CA HIS A 57 -6.87 18.03 9.91
C HIS A 57 -6.22 17.53 11.19
N THR A 58 -5.54 18.39 11.94
CA THR A 58 -4.78 17.98 13.12
C THR A 58 -5.42 18.51 14.40
N LEU A 59 -5.60 17.62 15.38
CA LEU A 59 -5.99 17.93 16.75
C LEU A 59 -4.82 17.64 17.69
N PHE A 60 -4.57 18.56 18.61
CA PHE A 60 -3.54 18.44 19.64
C PHE A 60 -4.20 18.30 20.99
N ASN A 61 -3.92 17.20 21.70
CA ASN A 61 -4.50 16.92 23.03
C ASN A 61 -6.01 17.21 23.13
N PRO A 62 -6.86 16.74 22.19
CA PRO A 62 -8.27 17.11 22.18
C PRO A 62 -9.02 16.49 23.37
N THR A 63 -10.07 17.16 23.85
CA THR A 63 -11.06 16.47 24.71
C THR A 63 -11.90 15.49 23.88
N PRO A 64 -12.53 14.47 24.49
CA PRO A 64 -13.44 13.58 23.78
C PRO A 64 -14.54 14.31 22.99
N GLU A 65 -15.06 15.42 23.51
CA GLU A 65 -16.09 16.23 22.85
C GLU A 65 -15.53 16.97 21.62
N GLN A 66 -14.32 17.52 21.73
CA GLN A 66 -13.64 18.17 20.60
C GLN A 66 -13.33 17.17 19.50
N PHE A 67 -12.90 15.96 19.87
CA PHE A 67 -12.66 14.88 18.94
C PHE A 67 -13.94 14.47 18.19
N LEU A 68 -15.05 14.27 18.91
CA LEU A 68 -16.35 13.92 18.32
C LEU A 68 -16.86 15.01 17.37
N GLU A 69 -16.74 16.28 17.76
CA GLU A 69 -17.15 17.40 16.94
C GLU A 69 -16.31 17.49 15.65
N ALA A 70 -15.00 17.32 15.76
CA ALA A 70 -14.12 17.29 14.59
C ALA A 70 -14.44 16.11 13.67
N GLN A 71 -14.72 14.92 14.23
CA GLN A 71 -15.15 13.76 13.43
C GLN A 71 -16.45 14.05 12.67
N ARG A 72 -17.41 14.72 13.31
CA ARG A 72 -18.71 15.10 12.70
C ARG A 72 -18.56 16.11 11.57
N VAL A 73 -17.66 17.09 11.74
CA VAL A 73 -17.42 18.17 10.76
C VAL A 73 -16.57 17.68 9.58
N VAL A 74 -15.47 16.98 9.86
CA VAL A 74 -14.49 16.55 8.84
C VAL A 74 -14.97 15.31 8.10
N GLN A 75 -15.73 14.42 8.76
CA GLN A 75 -16.13 13.10 8.24
C GLN A 75 -14.94 12.35 7.60
N PRO A 76 -13.85 12.14 8.37
CA PRO A 76 -12.61 11.64 7.80
C PRO A 76 -12.78 10.22 7.27
N ASN A 77 -12.15 9.93 6.13
CA ASN A 77 -12.01 8.56 5.63
C ASN A 77 -10.79 7.85 6.23
N PHE A 78 -9.83 8.63 6.77
CA PHE A 78 -8.66 8.13 7.47
C PHE A 78 -8.54 8.83 8.83
N LEU A 79 -8.54 8.05 9.90
CA LEU A 79 -8.25 8.51 11.26
C LEU A 79 -6.84 8.05 11.67
N TYR A 80 -5.99 8.99 12.06
CA TYR A 80 -4.65 8.70 12.59
C TYR A 80 -4.57 9.17 14.03
N ILE A 81 -4.15 8.28 14.93
CA ILE A 81 -4.09 8.57 16.36
C ILE A 81 -2.72 8.16 16.87
N GLN A 82 -1.97 9.14 17.33
CA GLN A 82 -0.65 8.97 17.93
C GLN A 82 -0.75 8.96 19.45
N GLY A 83 -0.04 8.05 20.10
CA GLY A 83 0.15 8.07 21.55
C GLY A 83 0.96 9.26 22.04
N GLN A 84 1.17 9.35 23.35
CA GLN A 84 1.88 10.46 23.97
C GLN A 84 3.34 10.54 23.49
N GLN A 85 3.75 11.66 22.90
CA GLN A 85 5.17 11.92 22.62
C GLN A 85 5.92 12.17 23.95
N LEU A 86 6.91 11.32 24.27
CA LEU A 86 7.71 11.41 25.50
C LEU A 86 8.84 12.44 25.37
N GLU A 87 9.40 12.89 26.51
CA GLU A 87 10.41 13.98 26.61
C GLU A 87 11.67 13.77 25.78
N ASP A 88 12.09 12.52 25.59
CA ASP A 88 13.29 12.20 24.82
C ASP A 88 13.03 12.11 23.31
N GLU A 89 11.76 12.22 22.89
CA GLU A 89 11.24 11.98 21.53
C GLU A 89 11.63 10.62 20.93
N LYS A 90 12.19 9.69 21.72
CA LYS A 90 12.69 8.41 21.21
C LYS A 90 11.59 7.38 21.07
N GLU A 91 10.58 7.47 21.92
CA GLU A 91 9.48 6.51 21.99
C GLU A 91 8.12 7.22 22.05
N ILE A 92 7.10 6.47 21.63
CA ILE A 92 5.70 6.88 21.69
C ILE A 92 5.04 6.11 22.84
N GLY A 93 4.44 6.87 23.76
CA GLY A 93 3.77 6.38 24.96
C GLY A 93 2.31 5.98 24.73
N SER A 94 1.60 5.75 25.84
CA SER A 94 0.18 5.34 25.85
C SER A 94 -0.74 6.44 25.29
N LEU A 95 -2.02 6.08 25.10
CA LEU A 95 -3.01 6.99 24.55
C LEU A 95 -3.59 7.88 25.66
N VAL A 96 -3.17 9.15 25.68
CA VAL A 96 -3.58 10.13 26.69
C VAL A 96 -4.04 11.41 26.00
N TRP A 97 -5.23 11.87 26.34
CA TRP A 97 -5.85 13.07 25.78
C TRP A 97 -5.96 14.15 26.87
N GLY A 98 -5.09 15.15 26.83
CA GLY A 98 -4.91 16.07 27.95
C GLY A 98 -4.41 15.33 29.19
N ASP A 99 -5.19 15.32 30.26
CA ASP A 99 -4.93 14.55 31.49
C ASP A 99 -5.74 13.24 31.58
N ALA A 100 -6.59 12.95 30.59
CA ALA A 100 -7.45 11.77 30.58
C ALA A 100 -6.77 10.58 29.89
N ASP A 101 -6.66 9.46 30.58
CA ASP A 101 -6.28 8.18 29.98
C ASP A 101 -7.47 7.61 29.20
N VAL A 102 -7.31 7.48 27.89
CA VAL A 102 -8.31 6.91 26.97
C VAL A 102 -7.84 5.58 26.40
N SER A 103 -6.88 4.91 27.06
CA SER A 103 -6.32 3.63 26.63
C SER A 103 -7.26 2.43 26.82
N ASP A 104 -8.42 2.60 27.47
CA ASP A 104 -9.43 1.54 27.59
C ASP A 104 -10.06 1.21 26.22
N PRO A 105 -9.96 -0.03 25.71
CA PRO A 105 -10.43 -0.39 24.38
C PRO A 105 -11.91 -0.17 24.14
N GLN A 106 -12.76 -0.41 25.14
CA GLN A 106 -14.20 -0.27 24.96
C GLN A 106 -14.58 1.20 24.95
N ALA A 107 -14.15 1.97 25.94
CA ALA A 107 -14.35 3.41 25.99
C ALA A 107 -13.81 4.10 24.74
N PHE A 108 -12.58 3.79 24.34
CA PHE A 108 -11.98 4.37 23.13
C PHE A 108 -12.76 4.01 21.88
N SER A 109 -13.15 2.74 21.72
CA SER A 109 -13.95 2.34 20.56
C SER A 109 -15.24 3.16 20.50
N THR A 110 -15.91 3.43 21.63
CA THR A 110 -17.16 4.21 21.67
C THR A 110 -17.02 5.64 21.15
N LEU A 111 -15.83 6.24 21.28
CA LEU A 111 -15.52 7.59 20.77
C LEU A 111 -15.48 7.65 19.24
N ILE A 112 -15.20 6.53 18.57
CA ILE A 112 -15.28 6.48 17.11
C ILE A 112 -16.75 6.26 16.73
N SER A 113 -17.36 7.32 16.20
CA SER A 113 -18.78 7.37 15.85
C SER A 113 -19.02 7.31 14.33
N PRO A 114 -20.21 6.90 13.86
CA PRO A 114 -20.57 6.97 12.45
C PRO A 114 -20.65 8.42 11.91
N PRO A 115 -20.33 8.68 10.63
CA PRO A 115 -19.87 7.72 9.63
C PRO A 115 -18.46 7.20 9.95
N PHE A 116 -18.28 5.88 9.88
CA PHE A 116 -17.01 5.27 10.24
C PHE A 116 -15.95 5.52 9.17
N PRO A 117 -14.69 5.81 9.57
CA PRO A 117 -13.59 5.91 8.63
C PRO A 117 -13.31 4.55 7.99
N THR A 118 -12.78 4.56 6.78
CA THR A 118 -12.29 3.35 6.10
C THR A 118 -11.03 2.81 6.78
N ILE A 119 -10.17 3.73 7.27
CA ILE A 119 -8.86 3.41 7.84
C ILE A 119 -8.73 4.05 9.22
N VAL A 120 -8.27 3.27 10.20
CA VAL A 120 -7.76 3.79 11.48
C VAL A 120 -6.31 3.35 11.66
N TYR A 121 -5.39 4.29 11.88
CA TYR A 121 -4.00 3.98 12.24
C TYR A 121 -3.73 4.39 13.69
N LEU A 122 -3.49 3.39 14.53
CA LEU A 122 -3.15 3.52 15.94
C LEU A 122 -1.63 3.42 16.12
N GLU A 123 -0.97 4.57 16.18
CA GLU A 123 0.46 4.69 16.50
C GLU A 123 0.64 4.75 18.03
N VAL A 124 0.31 3.63 18.69
CA VAL A 124 0.38 3.45 20.14
C VAL A 124 1.03 2.10 20.47
N PRO A 125 1.88 1.99 21.50
CA PRO A 125 2.50 0.74 21.89
C PRO A 125 1.45 -0.25 22.41
N ILE A 126 1.62 -1.54 22.10
CA ILE A 126 0.73 -2.62 22.60
C ILE A 126 -0.75 -2.36 22.21
N GLY A 127 -0.98 -1.80 21.02
CA GLY A 127 -2.29 -1.38 20.54
C GLY A 127 -3.23 -2.51 20.07
N GLU A 128 -2.88 -3.78 20.27
CA GLU A 128 -3.64 -4.94 19.74
C GLU A 128 -5.09 -4.97 20.23
N LYS A 129 -5.31 -4.74 21.53
CA LYS A 129 -6.67 -4.73 22.10
C LYS A 129 -7.50 -3.55 21.62
N LEU A 130 -6.88 -2.36 21.51
CA LEU A 130 -7.53 -1.18 20.94
C LEU A 130 -7.95 -1.46 19.50
N ALA A 131 -7.03 -2.01 18.69
CA ALA A 131 -7.27 -2.29 17.29
C ALA A 131 -8.43 -3.27 17.09
N GLN A 132 -8.50 -4.34 17.89
CA GLN A 132 -9.60 -5.31 17.85
C GLN A 132 -10.94 -4.67 18.21
N ALA A 133 -10.98 -3.83 19.25
CA ALA A 133 -12.21 -3.13 19.65
C ALA A 133 -12.70 -2.18 18.55
N VAL A 134 -11.78 -1.40 17.94
CA VAL A 134 -12.07 -0.52 16.81
C VAL A 134 -12.57 -1.30 15.59
N HIS A 135 -11.86 -2.38 15.20
CA HIS A 135 -12.24 -3.22 14.06
C HIS A 135 -13.62 -3.87 14.27
N SER A 136 -13.96 -4.28 15.50
CA SER A 136 -15.26 -4.89 15.83
C SER A 136 -16.46 -3.97 15.59
N LYS A 137 -16.26 -2.66 15.49
CA LYS A 137 -17.30 -1.69 15.13
C LYS A 137 -17.65 -1.68 13.64
N GLY A 138 -16.94 -2.44 12.81
CA GLY A 138 -17.13 -2.48 11.36
C GLY A 138 -16.21 -1.54 10.58
N ILE A 139 -15.12 -1.08 11.20
CA ILE A 139 -14.07 -0.33 10.50
C ILE A 139 -13.27 -1.32 9.63
N PRO A 140 -13.19 -1.12 8.30
CA PRO A 140 -12.61 -2.11 7.40
C PRO A 140 -11.12 -2.38 7.64
N TYR A 141 -10.35 -1.34 7.93
CA TYR A 141 -8.89 -1.45 8.08
C TYR A 141 -8.40 -0.75 9.34
N VAL A 142 -7.68 -1.49 10.19
CA VAL A 142 -7.06 -0.95 11.40
C VAL A 142 -5.57 -1.31 11.42
N ILE A 143 -4.71 -0.29 11.32
CA ILE A 143 -3.27 -0.42 11.43
C ILE A 143 -2.88 -0.19 12.90
N TYR A 144 -2.05 -1.06 13.48
CA TYR A 144 -1.65 -0.96 14.89
C TYR A 144 -0.25 -1.53 15.13
N TRP A 145 0.33 -1.19 16.28
CA TRP A 145 1.61 -1.75 16.73
C TRP A 145 1.38 -2.76 17.85
N ARG A 146 1.96 -3.96 17.71
CA ARG A 146 1.80 -5.02 18.72
C ARG A 146 2.74 -4.86 19.92
N ASN A 147 3.92 -4.29 19.70
CA ASN A 147 4.97 -4.14 20.71
C ASN A 147 5.32 -2.65 20.87
N SER A 148 6.24 -2.33 21.76
CA SER A 148 6.90 -1.02 21.77
C SER A 148 7.72 -0.80 20.49
N PHE A 149 7.92 0.46 20.15
CA PHE A 149 8.65 0.88 18.95
C PHE A 149 9.24 2.27 19.17
N SER A 150 10.26 2.61 18.39
CA SER A 150 10.82 3.96 18.42
C SER A 150 10.03 4.93 17.56
N SER A 151 10.04 6.22 17.92
CA SER A 151 9.50 7.30 17.10
C SER A 151 10.11 7.32 15.70
N TYR A 152 11.38 6.91 15.56
CA TYR A 152 12.05 6.76 14.26
C TYR A 152 11.37 5.70 13.39
N ALA A 153 11.17 4.50 13.93
CA ALA A 153 10.52 3.39 13.24
C ALA A 153 9.08 3.75 12.83
N ALA A 154 8.32 4.32 13.76
CA ALA A 154 6.97 4.77 13.52
C ALA A 154 6.90 5.87 12.46
N SER A 155 7.78 6.86 12.55
CA SER A 155 7.85 7.95 11.57
C SER A 155 8.22 7.46 10.17
N HIS A 156 9.14 6.50 10.04
CA HIS A 156 9.48 5.92 8.73
C HIS A 156 8.28 5.21 8.10
N PHE A 157 7.60 4.35 8.87
CA PHE A 157 6.41 3.67 8.40
C PHE A 157 5.29 4.66 8.03
N ARG A 158 5.00 5.62 8.93
CA ARG A 158 3.99 6.66 8.71
C ARG A 158 4.30 7.46 7.46
N HIS A 159 5.54 7.87 7.26
CA HIS A 159 5.92 8.63 6.06
C HIS A 159 5.69 7.83 4.79
N ALA A 160 6.15 6.58 4.73
CA ALA A 160 5.93 5.71 3.57
C ALA A 160 4.44 5.48 3.28
N LEU A 161 3.62 5.28 4.31
CA LEU A 161 2.17 5.13 4.19
C LEU A 161 1.53 6.40 3.64
N MET A 162 1.86 7.56 4.22
CA MET A 162 1.29 8.84 3.78
C MET A 162 1.73 9.16 2.34
N SER A 163 2.98 8.88 1.95
CA SER A 163 3.45 9.07 0.57
C SER A 163 2.65 8.25 -0.43
N ALA A 164 2.30 6.99 -0.11
CA ALA A 164 1.48 6.14 -0.98
C ALA A 164 0.06 6.70 -1.16
N ILE A 165 -0.55 7.16 -0.07
CA ILE A 165 -1.91 7.72 -0.06
C ILE A 165 -1.96 9.09 -0.75
N GLN A 166 -0.92 9.91 -0.58
CA GLN A 166 -0.81 11.24 -1.19
C GLN A 166 -0.69 11.17 -2.72
N SER A 167 0.05 10.18 -3.24
CA SER A 167 0.41 10.09 -4.65
C SER A 167 -0.58 9.31 -5.51
N SER A 168 -1.33 8.36 -4.94
CA SER A 168 -2.09 7.37 -5.72
C SER A 168 -3.46 7.05 -5.11
N VAL A 169 -4.39 6.58 -5.94
CA VAL A 169 -5.65 5.94 -5.51
C VAL A 169 -5.36 4.50 -5.11
N SER A 170 -4.56 4.35 -4.05
CA SER A 170 -4.18 3.04 -3.52
C SER A 170 -5.26 2.48 -2.61
N HIS A 171 -5.45 1.17 -2.69
CA HIS A 171 -6.21 0.43 -1.70
C HIS A 171 -5.40 0.37 -0.39
N THR A 172 -6.06 0.45 0.77
CA THR A 172 -5.39 0.49 2.09
C THR A 172 -4.45 -0.68 2.31
N TRP A 173 -4.85 -1.87 1.88
CA TRP A 173 -4.01 -3.06 1.95
C TRP A 173 -2.67 -2.86 1.24
N ASP A 174 -2.68 -2.41 -0.01
CA ASP A 174 -1.46 -2.27 -0.82
C ASP A 174 -0.57 -1.12 -0.29
N ALA A 175 -1.19 0.00 0.13
CA ALA A 175 -0.47 1.09 0.78
C ALA A 175 0.22 0.63 2.08
N PHE A 176 -0.45 -0.21 2.87
CA PHE A 176 0.16 -0.83 4.06
C PHE A 176 1.31 -1.77 3.68
N GLN A 177 1.15 -2.64 2.68
CA GLN A 177 2.23 -3.55 2.27
C GLN A 177 3.46 -2.78 1.81
N LEU A 178 3.28 -1.71 1.04
CA LEU A 178 4.38 -0.83 0.62
C LEU A 178 5.07 -0.17 1.82
N ALA A 179 4.29 0.40 2.74
CA ALA A 179 4.83 1.04 3.94
C ALA A 179 5.55 0.04 4.87
N HIS A 180 5.00 -1.16 5.01
CA HIS A 180 5.57 -2.24 5.81
C HIS A 180 6.86 -2.80 5.20
N ALA A 181 6.91 -2.95 3.87
CA ALA A 181 8.13 -3.30 3.13
C ALA A 181 9.23 -2.26 3.34
N SER A 182 8.90 -0.96 3.23
CA SER A 182 9.82 0.15 3.52
C SER A 182 10.33 0.11 4.96
N PHE A 183 9.43 -0.10 5.93
CA PHE A 183 9.78 -0.26 7.34
C PHE A 183 10.77 -1.43 7.55
N ARG A 184 10.51 -2.59 6.96
CA ARG A 184 11.41 -3.75 7.07
C ARG A 184 12.78 -3.46 6.46
N LEU A 185 12.81 -2.77 5.32
CA LEU A 185 14.02 -2.43 4.59
C LEU A 185 14.93 -1.49 5.40
N TYR A 186 14.36 -0.46 6.03
CA TYR A 186 15.13 0.61 6.68
C TYR A 186 15.24 0.48 8.20
N CYS A 187 14.25 -0.08 8.89
CA CYS A 187 14.19 -0.09 10.35
C CYS A 187 14.52 -1.44 10.99
N VAL A 188 14.35 -2.55 10.25
CA VAL A 188 14.52 -3.91 10.81
C VAL A 188 15.89 -4.52 10.46
N ARG A 189 16.56 -4.00 9.42
CA ARG A 189 17.84 -4.50 8.88
C ARG A 189 18.94 -4.72 9.93
N ASN A 190 18.95 -3.96 11.02
CA ASN A 190 19.97 -4.06 12.08
C ASN A 190 19.64 -5.09 13.19
N ASN A 191 18.47 -5.72 13.20
CA ASN A 191 18.04 -6.65 14.26
C ASN A 191 17.79 -8.06 13.70
N HIS A 192 18.87 -8.78 13.41
CA HIS A 192 18.89 -10.11 12.78
C HIS A 192 18.18 -11.25 13.55
N VAL A 193 17.64 -11.02 14.76
CA VAL A 193 17.14 -12.09 15.63
C VAL A 193 15.62 -12.03 15.89
N GLN A 194 14.92 -10.94 15.52
CA GLN A 194 13.50 -10.73 15.93
C GLN A 194 12.58 -10.17 14.82
N SER A 195 13.02 -10.12 13.57
CA SER A 195 12.42 -9.30 12.50
C SER A 195 10.96 -9.58 12.13
N VAL A 196 10.47 -10.82 12.22
CA VAL A 196 9.13 -11.19 11.72
C VAL A 196 8.00 -10.84 12.70
N LYS A 197 8.31 -10.68 14.00
CA LYS A 197 7.31 -10.36 15.04
C LYS A 197 7.21 -8.87 15.37
N LEU A 198 8.20 -8.08 14.97
CA LEU A 198 8.30 -6.65 15.25
C LEU A 198 7.72 -5.84 14.07
N GLY A 199 6.99 -4.78 14.37
CA GLY A 199 6.45 -3.87 13.36
C GLY A 199 4.94 -3.65 13.43
N PRO A 200 4.43 -2.79 12.55
CA PRO A 200 3.01 -2.51 12.44
C PRO A 200 2.28 -3.73 11.85
N ARG A 201 1.01 -3.86 12.20
CA ARG A 201 0.09 -4.91 11.78
C ARG A 201 -1.16 -4.27 11.20
N LEU A 202 -1.85 -5.02 10.34
CA LEU A 202 -3.10 -4.61 9.72
C LEU A 202 -4.19 -5.63 10.08
N LEU A 203 -5.30 -5.14 10.65
CA LEU A 203 -6.58 -5.84 10.65
C LEU A 203 -7.37 -5.41 9.43
N GLY A 204 -7.98 -6.37 8.74
CA GLY A 204 -8.72 -6.17 7.50
C GLY A 204 -8.31 -7.16 6.43
N ASP A 205 -9.18 -7.40 5.47
CA ASP A 205 -8.96 -8.41 4.45
C ASP A 205 -8.22 -7.85 3.24
N ALA A 206 -7.34 -8.68 2.68
CA ALA A 206 -6.75 -8.40 1.38
C ALA A 206 -7.87 -8.27 0.33
N PRO A 207 -7.76 -7.32 -0.60
CA PRO A 207 -8.74 -7.14 -1.66
C PRO A 207 -8.81 -8.43 -2.50
N LYS A 208 -9.98 -9.08 -2.47
CA LYS A 208 -10.23 -10.31 -3.22
C LYS A 208 -10.30 -9.99 -4.70
N ILE A 209 -9.44 -10.62 -5.49
CA ILE A 209 -9.58 -10.64 -6.94
C ILE A 209 -10.45 -11.86 -7.23
N ASN A 210 -11.74 -11.64 -7.52
CA ASN A 210 -12.63 -12.73 -7.90
C ASN A 210 -12.27 -13.16 -9.32
N ILE A 211 -11.48 -14.23 -9.40
CA ILE A 211 -11.22 -14.95 -10.64
C ILE A 211 -12.33 -15.99 -10.75
N SER A 212 -13.32 -15.77 -11.60
CA SER A 212 -14.11 -16.90 -12.10
C SER A 212 -13.20 -17.67 -13.06
N PRO A 213 -12.82 -18.93 -12.75
CA PRO A 213 -12.08 -19.74 -13.71
C PRO A 213 -12.90 -19.81 -15.00
N PRO A 214 -12.25 -19.81 -16.19
CA PRO A 214 -12.98 -19.99 -17.44
C PRO A 214 -13.77 -21.29 -17.35
N GLU A 215 -15.08 -21.21 -17.56
CA GLU A 215 -15.94 -22.39 -17.59
C GLU A 215 -15.38 -23.34 -18.65
N THR A 216 -14.95 -24.52 -18.20
CA THR A 216 -14.55 -25.59 -19.10
C THR A 216 -15.86 -26.12 -19.67
N GLU A 217 -16.26 -25.64 -20.86
CA GLU A 217 -17.24 -26.38 -21.64
C GLU A 217 -16.67 -27.79 -21.81
N MET A 218 -17.42 -28.79 -21.32
CA MET A 218 -17.08 -30.20 -21.48
C MET A 218 -17.06 -30.50 -22.99
N VAL A 219 -15.91 -30.35 -23.62
CA VAL A 219 -15.65 -30.89 -24.94
C VAL A 219 -15.13 -32.30 -24.73
N ASP A 220 -15.88 -33.25 -25.27
CA ASP A 220 -15.65 -34.69 -25.20
C ASP A 220 -14.19 -35.08 -25.52
N GLU A 221 -13.77 -36.20 -24.92
CA GLU A 221 -12.46 -36.85 -25.02
C GLU A 221 -11.86 -36.83 -26.43
N GLU A 222 -10.77 -36.10 -26.62
CA GLU A 222 -9.48 -36.55 -27.20
C GLU A 222 -8.64 -35.32 -27.57
N GLY A 223 -7.64 -35.02 -26.74
CA GLY A 223 -6.66 -33.97 -26.99
C GLY A 223 -6.33 -33.24 -25.70
N SER A 224 -5.07 -33.32 -25.29
CA SER A 224 -4.53 -32.60 -24.14
C SER A 224 -4.81 -31.10 -24.26
N SER A 225 -5.87 -30.61 -23.61
CA SER A 225 -6.15 -29.19 -23.53
C SER A 225 -5.21 -28.60 -22.47
N GLU A 226 -4.03 -28.16 -22.91
CA GLU A 226 -3.29 -27.15 -22.17
C GLU A 226 -4.26 -26.00 -21.90
N VAL A 227 -4.43 -25.65 -20.63
CA VAL A 227 -5.25 -24.50 -20.19
C VAL A 227 -4.63 -23.25 -20.79
N THR A 228 -5.07 -22.89 -21.99
CA THR A 228 -4.66 -21.67 -22.66
C THR A 228 -5.22 -20.50 -21.85
N PRO A 229 -4.39 -19.49 -21.52
CA PRO A 229 -4.92 -18.32 -20.83
C PRO A 229 -6.01 -17.72 -21.72
N ALA A 230 -7.13 -17.29 -21.12
CA ALA A 230 -8.27 -16.72 -21.83
C ALA A 230 -7.89 -15.52 -22.73
N ILE A 231 -6.69 -14.98 -22.52
CA ILE A 231 -6.12 -13.83 -23.19
C ILE A 231 -4.61 -14.08 -23.45
N LYS A 232 -4.14 -13.77 -24.67
CA LYS A 232 -2.73 -13.74 -25.07
C LYS A 232 -2.30 -12.30 -25.37
N ILE A 233 -1.17 -11.84 -24.82
CA ILE A 233 -0.59 -10.52 -25.09
C ILE A 233 0.57 -10.66 -26.07
N TYR A 234 0.61 -9.76 -27.04
CA TYR A 234 1.58 -9.74 -28.13
C TYR A 234 2.47 -8.52 -27.97
N ASP A 235 3.48 -8.67 -27.10
CA ASP A 235 4.50 -7.67 -26.88
C ASP A 235 5.86 -8.38 -26.78
N GLU A 236 6.91 -7.79 -27.35
CA GLU A 236 8.26 -8.34 -27.24
C GLU A 236 8.85 -8.11 -25.83
N GLU A 237 8.31 -7.14 -25.09
CA GLU A 237 8.77 -6.71 -23.76
C GLU A 237 7.79 -7.04 -22.63
N ILE A 238 7.14 -8.20 -22.67
CA ILE A 238 6.24 -8.68 -21.59
C ILE A 238 6.96 -8.82 -20.23
N ASN A 239 8.29 -8.89 -20.25
CA ASN A 239 9.14 -9.01 -19.07
C ASN A 239 9.74 -7.66 -18.68
N MET A 240 9.22 -7.05 -17.62
CA MET A 240 9.80 -5.83 -17.06
C MET A 240 11.07 -6.17 -16.26
N LYS A 241 12.22 -5.61 -16.64
CA LYS A 241 13.47 -5.72 -15.89
C LYS A 241 13.73 -4.41 -15.14
N LEU A 242 13.70 -4.46 -13.81
CA LEU A 242 14.04 -3.31 -12.98
C LEU A 242 15.54 -3.30 -12.69
N LEU A 243 16.23 -2.25 -13.15
CA LEU A 243 17.61 -2.00 -12.72
C LEU A 243 17.59 -1.26 -11.39
N LEU A 244 18.07 -1.92 -10.34
CA LEU A 244 18.19 -1.35 -9.00
C LEU A 244 19.63 -0.86 -8.78
N CYS A 245 19.82 0.46 -8.85
CA CYS A 245 21.09 1.08 -8.56
C CYS A 245 21.18 1.41 -7.06
N GLY A 246 22.18 0.84 -6.38
CA GLY A 246 22.42 1.09 -4.96
C GLY A 246 23.91 1.12 -4.65
N VAL A 247 24.24 1.58 -3.44
CA VAL A 247 25.60 1.46 -2.91
C VAL A 247 25.97 -0.03 -2.84
N PRO A 248 27.21 -0.43 -3.15
CA PRO A 248 27.64 -1.81 -2.99
C PRO A 248 27.27 -2.34 -1.60
N CYS A 249 26.45 -3.38 -1.55
CA CYS A 249 26.04 -4.02 -0.30
C CYS A 249 25.90 -5.53 -0.49
N THR A 250 26.09 -6.29 0.59
CA THR A 250 25.74 -7.70 0.60
C THR A 250 24.22 -7.82 0.55
N LEU A 251 23.72 -8.47 -0.51
CA LEU A 251 22.29 -8.76 -0.64
C LEU A 251 21.97 -9.92 0.31
N ASP A 252 21.33 -9.61 1.43
CA ASP A 252 20.75 -10.63 2.31
C ASP A 252 19.31 -10.97 1.84
N PRO A 253 18.82 -12.21 2.06
CA PRO A 253 17.46 -12.60 1.67
C PRO A 253 16.35 -11.74 2.29
N CYS A 254 16.57 -11.16 3.46
CA CYS A 254 15.58 -10.32 4.15
C CYS A 254 15.38 -8.98 3.42
N LEU A 255 16.47 -8.39 2.90
CA LEU A 255 16.49 -7.19 2.08
C LEU A 255 15.77 -7.44 0.76
N LEU A 256 16.12 -8.55 0.09
CA LEU A 256 15.51 -8.95 -1.18
C LEU A 256 14.02 -9.18 -1.02
N GLY A 257 13.60 -9.91 0.03
CA GLY A 257 12.19 -10.14 0.32
C GLY A 257 11.43 -8.84 0.62
N SER A 258 12.04 -7.92 1.38
CA SER A 258 11.39 -6.61 1.66
C SER A 258 11.26 -5.76 0.40
N LEU A 259 12.24 -5.82 -0.51
CA LEU A 259 12.19 -5.12 -1.78
C LEU A 259 11.16 -5.72 -2.74
N GLU A 260 11.12 -7.04 -2.84
CA GLU A 260 10.11 -7.77 -3.60
C GLU A 260 8.70 -7.43 -3.11
N ASP A 261 8.45 -7.49 -1.81
CA ASP A 261 7.16 -7.12 -1.22
C ASP A 261 6.77 -5.67 -1.56
N GLY A 262 7.72 -4.73 -1.49
CA GLY A 262 7.50 -3.33 -1.81
C GLY A 262 7.20 -3.09 -3.30
N LEU A 263 7.94 -3.76 -4.20
CA LEU A 263 7.71 -3.67 -5.64
C LEU A 263 6.37 -4.30 -6.03
N ASN A 264 6.04 -5.46 -5.47
CA ASN A 264 4.75 -6.10 -5.68
C ASN A 264 3.60 -5.19 -5.21
N ALA A 265 3.76 -4.51 -4.07
CA ALA A 265 2.76 -3.55 -3.59
C ALA A 265 2.60 -2.34 -4.53
N LEU A 266 3.70 -1.78 -5.04
CA LEU A 266 3.65 -0.69 -6.03
C LEU A 266 2.94 -1.11 -7.32
N LEU A 267 3.25 -2.30 -7.83
CA LEU A 267 2.61 -2.84 -9.03
C LEU A 267 1.12 -3.08 -8.79
N ASN A 268 0.73 -3.63 -7.63
CA ASN A 268 -0.68 -3.77 -7.26
C ASN A 268 -1.40 -2.42 -7.21
N ILE A 269 -0.77 -1.35 -6.70
CA ILE A 269 -1.35 -0.01 -6.68
C ILE A 269 -1.57 0.50 -8.11
N GLU A 270 -0.56 0.39 -8.97
CA GLU A 270 -0.63 0.85 -10.36
C GLU A 270 -1.73 0.14 -11.15
N ILE A 271 -1.78 -1.18 -11.01
CA ILE A 271 -2.67 -2.03 -11.78
C ILE A 271 -4.11 -1.93 -11.26
N ARG A 272 -4.36 -1.99 -9.95
CA ARG A 272 -5.74 -1.88 -9.43
C ARG A 272 -6.37 -0.51 -9.66
N GLY A 273 -5.56 0.54 -9.76
CA GLY A 273 -6.02 1.87 -10.14
C GLY A 273 -6.12 2.08 -11.64
N SER A 274 -5.83 1.06 -12.46
CA SER A 274 -5.82 1.16 -13.90
C SER A 274 -7.24 1.30 -14.46
N LYS A 275 -7.34 1.97 -15.62
CA LYS A 275 -8.59 2.15 -16.36
C LYS A 275 -8.34 1.87 -17.82
N LEU A 276 -9.18 1.02 -18.38
CA LEU A 276 -9.21 0.78 -19.81
C LEU A 276 -9.83 2.01 -20.50
N GLN A 277 -9.01 2.72 -21.27
CA GLN A 277 -9.38 3.96 -21.96
C GLN A 277 -10.02 3.68 -23.31
N ASN A 278 -9.44 2.74 -24.07
CA ASN A 278 -9.91 2.45 -25.42
C ASN A 278 -9.70 0.97 -25.78
N ARG A 279 -10.57 0.48 -26.67
CA ARG A 279 -10.49 -0.86 -27.28
C ARG A 279 -10.72 -0.71 -28.77
N ILE A 280 -9.73 -1.09 -29.57
CA ILE A 280 -9.82 -1.00 -31.03
C ILE A 280 -9.52 -2.38 -31.61
N SER A 281 -10.38 -2.87 -32.50
CA SER A 281 -10.07 -4.09 -33.27
C SER A 281 -8.76 -3.92 -34.01
N ALA A 282 -7.86 -4.89 -33.89
CA ALA A 282 -6.55 -4.87 -34.51
C ALA A 282 -6.32 -6.16 -35.30
N SER A 283 -5.41 -6.11 -36.28
CA SER A 283 -4.96 -7.33 -36.94
C SER A 283 -3.99 -8.08 -36.03
N PRO A 284 -4.05 -9.43 -35.95
CA PRO A 284 -3.06 -10.21 -35.22
C PRO A 284 -1.65 -9.98 -35.80
N PRO A 285 -0.58 -10.09 -34.98
CA PRO A 285 0.78 -10.00 -35.48
C PRO A 285 1.02 -11.02 -36.60
N PRO A 286 1.73 -10.66 -37.70
CA PRO A 286 1.87 -11.51 -38.88
C PRO A 286 2.44 -12.91 -38.58
N LEU A 287 3.35 -13.00 -37.60
CA LEU A 287 4.01 -14.25 -37.20
C LEU A 287 3.07 -15.18 -36.41
N GLU A 288 2.02 -14.65 -35.81
CA GLU A 288 1.11 -15.39 -34.93
C GLU A 288 -0.33 -15.44 -35.47
N ALA A 289 -0.61 -14.72 -36.55
CA ALA A 289 -1.89 -14.75 -37.25
C ALA A 289 -2.27 -16.15 -37.74
N ALA A 290 -1.27 -16.96 -38.12
CA ALA A 290 -1.48 -18.34 -38.59
C ALA A 290 -1.74 -19.34 -37.45
N SER A 291 -1.31 -19.02 -36.22
CA SER A 291 -1.48 -19.87 -35.05
C SER A 291 -2.67 -19.48 -34.17
N LEU A 292 -3.40 -18.42 -34.54
CA LEU A 292 -4.55 -17.95 -33.79
C LEU A 292 -5.74 -18.93 -33.95
N PRO A 293 -6.27 -19.48 -32.85
CA PRO A 293 -7.48 -20.31 -32.88
C PRO A 293 -8.67 -19.61 -33.54
N ARG A 294 -9.52 -20.38 -34.23
CA ARG A 294 -10.77 -19.85 -34.82
C ARG A 294 -11.66 -19.26 -33.74
N GLY A 295 -12.21 -18.06 -33.98
CA GLY A 295 -13.09 -17.36 -33.04
C GLY A 295 -12.35 -16.46 -32.04
N MET A 296 -11.01 -16.41 -32.08
CA MET A 296 -10.25 -15.39 -31.37
C MET A 296 -10.22 -14.08 -32.14
N VAL A 297 -10.25 -12.98 -31.39
CA VAL A 297 -10.20 -11.62 -31.89
C VAL A 297 -9.00 -10.93 -31.28
N THR A 298 -8.29 -10.15 -32.09
CA THR A 298 -7.20 -9.29 -31.62
C THR A 298 -7.70 -7.87 -31.44
N MET A 299 -7.37 -7.26 -30.31
CA MET A 299 -7.69 -5.88 -30.00
C MET A 299 -6.46 -5.17 -29.45
N ARG A 300 -6.32 -3.90 -29.80
CA ARG A 300 -5.47 -2.97 -29.07
C ARG A 300 -6.26 -2.39 -27.90
N CYS A 301 -5.72 -2.56 -26.70
CA CYS A 301 -6.26 -2.03 -25.46
C CYS A 301 -5.34 -0.91 -24.97
N ASP A 302 -5.87 0.30 -24.84
CA ASP A 302 -5.14 1.42 -24.24
C ASP A 302 -5.56 1.57 -22.79
N ILE A 303 -4.61 1.48 -21.86
CA ILE A 303 -4.81 1.50 -20.41
C ILE A 303 -4.13 2.73 -19.84
N SER A 304 -4.78 3.42 -18.91
CA SER A 304 -4.13 4.39 -18.03
C SER A 304 -3.93 3.77 -16.65
N THR A 305 -2.73 3.78 -16.10
CA THR A 305 -2.44 3.26 -14.75
C THR A 305 -2.84 4.27 -13.66
N CYS A 306 -2.70 3.88 -12.39
CA CYS A 306 -3.00 4.77 -11.27
C CYS A 306 -2.15 6.06 -11.27
N SER A 307 -0.88 5.99 -11.69
CA SER A 307 -0.02 7.17 -11.86
C SER A 307 -0.30 7.99 -13.11
N SER A 308 -1.36 7.66 -13.87
CA SER A 308 -1.68 8.27 -15.17
C SER A 308 -0.67 7.95 -16.27
N SER A 309 0.13 6.89 -16.11
CA SER A 309 0.95 6.37 -17.20
C SER A 309 0.08 5.69 -18.24
N HIS A 310 0.41 5.84 -19.51
CA HIS A 310 -0.34 5.24 -20.62
C HIS A 310 0.38 3.98 -21.12
N VAL A 311 -0.34 2.87 -21.19
CA VAL A 311 0.15 1.58 -21.68
C VAL A 311 -0.78 1.10 -22.78
N SER A 312 -0.25 0.82 -23.97
CA SER A 312 -1.01 0.21 -25.08
C SER A 312 -0.57 -1.24 -25.23
N LEU A 313 -1.53 -2.16 -25.12
CA LEU A 313 -1.27 -3.59 -25.24
C LEU A 313 -2.04 -4.16 -26.44
N LEU A 314 -1.38 -5.04 -27.19
CA LEU A 314 -2.04 -5.85 -28.21
C LEU A 314 -2.43 -7.20 -27.61
N VAL A 315 -3.71 -7.52 -27.67
CA VAL A 315 -4.32 -8.58 -26.89
C VAL A 315 -5.21 -9.43 -27.79
N SER A 316 -5.08 -10.76 -27.77
CA SER A 316 -6.06 -11.66 -28.39
C SER A 316 -6.75 -12.54 -27.37
N GLY A 317 -8.05 -12.73 -27.53
CA GLY A 317 -8.85 -13.62 -26.70
C GLY A 317 -10.12 -14.04 -27.45
N SER A 318 -10.99 -14.80 -26.79
CA SER A 318 -12.30 -15.11 -27.39
C SER A 318 -13.09 -13.82 -27.64
N ALA A 319 -13.95 -13.80 -28.67
CA ALA A 319 -14.83 -12.65 -28.92
C ALA A 319 -15.68 -12.29 -27.69
N GLN A 320 -16.14 -13.28 -26.94
CA GLN A 320 -16.87 -13.06 -25.69
C GLN A 320 -15.99 -12.36 -24.66
N THR A 321 -14.78 -12.86 -24.39
CA THR A 321 -13.84 -12.22 -23.47
C THR A 321 -13.46 -10.81 -23.90
N CYS A 322 -13.33 -10.55 -25.20
CA CYS A 322 -12.86 -9.27 -25.76
C CYS A 322 -13.95 -8.19 -25.90
N PHE A 323 -15.22 -8.58 -26.05
CA PHE A 323 -16.35 -7.66 -26.25
C PHE A 323 -17.33 -7.58 -25.09
N ASP A 324 -17.20 -8.40 -24.04
CA ASP A 324 -18.04 -8.27 -22.86
C ASP A 324 -17.66 -6.99 -22.07
N ASP A 325 -18.63 -6.07 -21.94
CA ASP A 325 -18.46 -4.78 -21.26
C ASP A 325 -18.48 -4.90 -19.74
N GLN A 326 -18.88 -6.05 -19.21
CA GLN A 326 -19.00 -6.26 -17.77
C GLN A 326 -17.67 -6.64 -17.12
N VAL A 327 -16.86 -5.65 -16.70
CA VAL A 327 -15.78 -5.75 -15.67
C VAL A 327 -14.66 -6.79 -15.94
N TYR A 328 -14.84 -7.71 -16.90
CA TYR A 328 -14.09 -8.93 -17.05
C TYR A 328 -12.75 -8.65 -17.72
N ILE A 329 -12.69 -7.79 -18.74
CA ILE A 329 -11.42 -7.41 -19.36
C ILE A 329 -10.54 -6.59 -18.42
N PRO A 330 -11.04 -5.54 -17.72
CA PRO A 330 -10.27 -4.86 -16.69
C PRO A 330 -9.79 -5.83 -15.60
N LEU A 331 -10.65 -6.70 -15.07
CA LEU A 331 -10.27 -7.70 -14.07
C LEU A 331 -9.24 -8.70 -14.62
N THR A 332 -9.38 -9.15 -15.85
CA THR A 332 -8.50 -10.16 -16.45
C THR A 332 -7.16 -9.55 -16.82
N LEU A 333 -7.13 -8.31 -17.35
CA LEU A 333 -5.89 -7.56 -17.59
C LEU A 333 -5.22 -7.19 -16.27
N ASP A 334 -5.97 -6.72 -15.27
CA ASP A 334 -5.41 -6.41 -13.94
C ASP A 334 -4.84 -7.67 -13.29
N THR A 335 -5.55 -8.79 -13.37
CA THR A 335 -5.08 -10.08 -12.83
C THR A 335 -3.87 -10.59 -13.59
N PHE A 336 -3.88 -10.49 -14.93
CA PHE A 336 -2.78 -10.95 -15.78
C PHE A 336 -1.53 -10.08 -15.60
N LEU A 337 -1.69 -8.76 -15.50
CA LEU A 337 -0.60 -7.83 -15.18
C LEU A 337 -0.06 -8.12 -13.76
N VAL A 338 -0.92 -8.33 -12.76
CA VAL A 338 -0.48 -8.76 -11.42
C VAL A 338 0.27 -10.11 -11.45
N LEU A 339 -0.13 -11.05 -12.30
CA LEU A 339 0.55 -12.35 -12.48
C LEU A 339 1.89 -12.22 -13.20
N LEU A 340 1.97 -11.39 -14.25
CA LEU A 340 3.20 -11.09 -15.00
C LEU A 340 4.20 -10.28 -14.19
N CYS A 341 3.72 -9.44 -13.29
CA CYS A 341 4.52 -8.57 -12.44
C CYS A 341 5.21 -9.29 -11.28
N LYS A 342 5.13 -10.62 -11.19
CA LYS A 342 5.87 -11.38 -10.18
C LYS A 342 7.38 -11.20 -10.37
N VAL A 343 8.02 -10.58 -9.38
CA VAL A 343 9.47 -10.40 -9.35
C VAL A 343 10.15 -11.76 -9.26
N THR A 344 10.88 -12.15 -10.31
CA THR A 344 11.70 -13.38 -10.32
C THR A 344 13.18 -13.02 -10.22
N TRP A 345 13.89 -13.60 -9.25
CA TRP A 345 15.32 -13.38 -9.07
C TRP A 345 16.17 -14.35 -9.89
N CYS A 346 17.11 -13.81 -10.68
CA CYS A 346 18.26 -14.56 -11.17
C CYS A 346 19.47 -14.20 -10.30
N SER A 347 19.95 -15.13 -9.48
CA SER A 347 21.20 -14.94 -8.74
C SER A 347 22.37 -14.86 -9.73
N PRO A 348 23.23 -13.84 -9.69
CA PRO A 348 24.52 -13.94 -10.35
C PRO A 348 25.33 -14.99 -9.58
N VAL A 349 25.64 -16.10 -10.25
CA VAL A 349 26.78 -16.93 -9.84
C VAL A 349 27.99 -15.99 -9.97
N CYS A 350 28.46 -15.45 -8.85
CA CYS A 350 29.80 -14.88 -8.79
C CYS A 350 30.75 -16.00 -9.19
N ALA A 351 31.19 -15.99 -10.44
CA ALA A 351 32.31 -16.80 -10.88
C ALA A 351 33.50 -16.38 -10.02
N ALA A 352 33.78 -17.17 -8.98
CA ALA A 352 34.97 -17.01 -8.19
C ALA A 352 36.16 -17.07 -9.16
N SER A 353 36.87 -15.96 -9.21
CA SER A 353 38.19 -15.82 -9.80
C SER A 353 39.05 -17.02 -9.43
N ARG A 354 39.57 -17.71 -10.45
CA ARG A 354 40.58 -18.76 -10.33
C ARG A 354 41.72 -18.27 -9.42
N GLU A 355 42.07 -19.09 -8.43
CA GLU A 355 43.24 -18.91 -7.58
C GLU A 355 44.54 -18.81 -8.39
N PRO A 356 45.56 -18.10 -7.90
CA PRO A 356 46.88 -18.06 -8.52
C PRO A 356 47.61 -19.39 -8.27
N HIS A 357 48.21 -19.92 -9.32
CA HIS A 357 49.13 -21.06 -9.26
C HIS A 357 50.25 -20.80 -8.22
N GLN A 358 50.38 -21.72 -7.26
CA GLN A 358 51.64 -21.98 -6.58
C GLN A 358 52.48 -22.90 -7.47
N GLU A 359 53.62 -22.41 -7.92
CA GLU A 359 54.84 -23.21 -8.13
C GLU A 359 55.92 -22.70 -7.17
#